data_AF-A0AAN6GHI5-F1
#
_entry.id   AF-A0AAN6GHI5-F1
#
_cell.length_a   1.000
_cell.length_b   1.000
_cell.length_c   1.000
_cell.angle_alpha   90.00
_cell.angle_beta   90.00
_cell.angle_gamma   90.00
#
_symmetry.space_group_name_H-M   'P 1'
#
loop_
_entity.id
_entity.type
_entity.pdbx_description
1 polymer ?
#
loop_
_entity_poly.entity_id
_entity_poly.type
_entity_poly.pdbx_seq_one_letter_code
_entity_poly.pdbx_strand_id
1 'polypeptide(L)'
;MRLSSDRTSGRRQGHAKAALLGLFLQAAQFLPFARADGNDWVSPLYIERLSNGQYAPPPNSSAARQQIINSATWSAADGPWSVTNSKVMPPSKNNRDYLSWAPYWWPDCNWCGQNSAQSDGMEGVDPQYPGEDASTTTKKGATTILNPLPSVLGSATPLLSLPPLLPRDRVRDAHVNTARKIRSHSSPTAAHPSGFRRVRSSAITPTPALPNSSSSAPRKRGGSNTIYAGNGHDNFGDAKNSGKAASGGEGGSKCTPSRTSVAPTATWTVCPYKQRDGKLNPDVRWLNNTKDVVSMANSVFWNGVAFGLTNQTVNAERATTFIYNWFLDPRKGVNPELPYGQVIRGPPGDQEGGYTGIIDWRMLMKVVNAVVILRSRGAESWNAVIAAAANSWASKYLDWLLTSKAGKEMAAKGSNNHASFYYNQVIALYILQGDIPSAQKATNAFFTGAFMKQIIASGEQPFEAARTRPFHYRCFNLEALIANAKMADNLALNMWSARTDKGATIQTAVDFAMTLDPGDEDVTELAPHVAVVAAAYGDPSGKYARWLANAKNSGDPERKAAWRVFNDPLAFYSSPARGNNKSSQKFG
;
A
#
# COMPACT_ATOMS: atom_id res chain seq x y z
N MET A 1 4.27 -82.54 -6.36
CA MET A 1 3.97 -83.15 -7.68
C MET A 1 3.08 -82.18 -8.45
N ARG A 2 3.57 -81.71 -9.61
CA ARG A 2 2.88 -81.29 -10.86
C ARG A 2 1.57 -80.46 -10.79
N LEU A 3 1.59 -79.23 -11.33
CA LEU A 3 1.07 -78.80 -12.67
C LEU A 3 -0.47 -78.67 -12.68
N SER A 4 -1.04 -77.47 -12.84
CA SER A 4 -1.25 -76.70 -14.09
C SER A 4 -2.32 -77.25 -15.04
N SER A 5 -3.45 -76.53 -15.15
CA SER A 5 -4.15 -76.14 -16.40
C SER A 5 -5.40 -75.33 -16.00
N ASP A 6 -5.69 -74.08 -16.41
CA ASP A 6 -5.77 -73.36 -17.69
C ASP A 6 -7.14 -73.49 -18.41
N ARG A 7 -7.90 -72.36 -18.42
CA ARG A 7 -8.82 -71.80 -19.46
C ARG A 7 -10.07 -72.62 -19.90
N THR A 8 -11.25 -72.09 -20.27
CA THR A 8 -11.71 -70.76 -20.73
C THR A 8 -13.25 -70.68 -20.87
N SER A 9 -13.77 -69.45 -20.67
CA SER A 9 -14.88 -68.76 -21.39
C SER A 9 -16.37 -69.12 -21.17
N GLY A 10 -17.15 -68.06 -20.85
CA GLY A 10 -18.61 -68.03 -20.89
C GLY A 10 -19.15 -66.63 -20.55
N ARG A 11 -19.40 -65.83 -21.59
CA ARG A 11 -19.69 -64.39 -21.60
C ARG A 11 -21.15 -64.07 -21.18
N ARG A 12 -21.39 -63.14 -20.26
CA ARG A 12 -22.60 -62.30 -20.23
C ARG A 12 -22.25 -60.86 -19.85
N GLN A 13 -22.60 -59.95 -20.75
CA GLN A 13 -22.53 -58.50 -20.60
C GLN A 13 -23.65 -58.02 -19.67
N GLY A 14 -23.33 -57.04 -18.83
CA GLY A 14 -24.28 -56.32 -17.98
C GLY A 14 -23.58 -55.20 -17.23
N HIS A 15 -23.49 -54.03 -17.88
CA HIS A 15 -23.28 -52.69 -17.30
C HIS A 15 -22.28 -52.51 -16.14
N ALA A 16 -21.02 -52.20 -16.48
CA ALA A 16 -20.09 -51.53 -15.57
C ALA A 16 -19.93 -50.06 -15.99
N LYS A 17 -20.55 -49.16 -15.23
CA LYS A 17 -20.08 -47.78 -15.08
C LYS A 17 -19.45 -47.67 -13.69
N ALA A 18 -18.35 -46.91 -13.62
CA ALA A 18 -17.63 -46.46 -12.44
C ALA A 18 -16.67 -47.47 -11.78
N ALA A 19 -15.37 -47.29 -12.05
CA ALA A 19 -14.33 -47.08 -11.03
C ALA A 19 -12.94 -47.14 -11.70
N LEU A 20 -12.43 -45.98 -12.11
CA LEU A 20 -11.02 -45.79 -12.43
C LEU A 20 -10.57 -44.48 -11.77
N LEU A 21 -9.38 -44.51 -11.17
CA LEU A 21 -8.64 -43.48 -10.45
C LEU A 21 -8.82 -43.44 -8.92
N GLY A 22 -8.09 -44.35 -8.25
CA GLY A 22 -7.47 -44.04 -6.96
C GLY A 22 -6.02 -43.60 -7.20
N LEU A 23 -5.78 -42.28 -7.21
CA LEU A 23 -4.51 -41.59 -6.87
C LEU A 23 -4.69 -40.10 -7.20
N PHE A 24 -4.26 -39.22 -6.28
CA PHE A 24 -4.50 -37.77 -6.18
C PHE A 24 -5.72 -37.33 -5.36
N LEU A 25 -5.61 -37.51 -4.04
CA LEU A 25 -6.29 -36.69 -3.03
C LEU A 25 -5.22 -36.14 -2.06
N GLN A 26 -4.54 -35.08 -2.48
CA GLN A 26 -4.11 -34.02 -1.56
C GLN A 26 -5.02 -32.84 -1.84
N ALA A 27 -6.21 -32.89 -1.24
CA ALA A 27 -7.15 -31.79 -1.24
C ALA A 27 -6.52 -30.60 -0.51
N ALA A 28 -6.60 -29.46 -1.18
CA ALA A 28 -6.19 -28.15 -0.74
C ALA A 28 -6.53 -27.90 0.73
N GLN A 29 -5.48 -27.62 1.53
CA GLN A 29 -5.66 -26.97 2.80
C GLN A 29 -6.09 -25.51 2.53
N PHE A 30 -7.28 -25.19 3.02
CA PHE A 30 -7.85 -23.85 3.08
C PHE A 30 -6.84 -22.85 3.64
N LEU A 31 -6.46 -21.84 2.85
CA LEU A 31 -5.73 -20.67 3.33
C LEU A 31 -6.74 -19.59 3.73
N PRO A 32 -6.72 -19.11 4.98
CA PRO A 32 -7.47 -17.92 5.35
C PRO A 32 -6.57 -16.67 5.21
N PHE A 33 -7.23 -15.55 4.86
CA PHE A 33 -6.81 -14.15 4.94
C PHE A 33 -5.94 -13.55 3.82
N ALA A 34 -6.58 -12.61 3.11
CA ALA A 34 -5.94 -11.44 2.54
C ALA A 34 -5.08 -10.77 3.63
N ARG A 35 -3.76 -10.83 3.47
CA ARG A 35 -2.86 -10.01 4.28
C ARG A 35 -2.87 -8.58 3.74
N ALA A 36 -2.77 -7.60 4.63
CA ALA A 36 -2.50 -6.23 4.25
C ALA A 36 -1.36 -6.17 3.23
N ASP A 37 -1.63 -5.70 2.02
CA ASP A 37 -0.61 -5.35 1.03
C ASP A 37 0.09 -4.07 1.47
N GLY A 38 0.80 -4.13 2.60
CA GLY A 38 1.29 -2.96 3.31
C GLY A 38 2.27 -2.16 2.46
N ASN A 39 2.12 -0.84 2.40
CA ASN A 39 3.10 0.06 1.79
C ASN A 39 4.35 0.07 2.67
N ASP A 40 5.47 -0.45 2.17
CA ASP A 40 6.71 -0.56 2.94
C ASP A 40 7.93 -0.20 2.09
N TRP A 41 8.95 0.35 2.74
CA TRP A 41 10.23 0.72 2.16
C TRP A 41 11.33 -0.21 2.68
N VAL A 42 11.99 -0.93 1.80
CA VAL A 42 13.07 -1.85 2.14
C VAL A 42 14.40 -1.17 1.87
N SER A 43 15.29 -1.15 2.87
CA SER A 43 16.63 -0.58 2.69
C SER A 43 17.39 -1.34 1.58
N PRO A 44 17.75 -0.67 0.45
CA PRO A 44 18.49 -1.31 -0.63
C PRO A 44 19.88 -1.77 -0.19
N LEU A 45 20.53 -1.01 0.68
CA LEU A 45 21.84 -1.37 1.25
C LEU A 45 21.72 -2.56 2.20
N TYR A 46 20.62 -2.72 2.95
CA TYR A 46 20.38 -3.91 3.74
C TYR A 46 20.24 -5.16 2.86
N ILE A 47 19.47 -5.06 1.78
CA ILE A 47 19.30 -6.15 0.80
C ILE A 47 20.62 -6.53 0.14
N GLU A 48 21.40 -5.53 -0.27
CA GLU A 48 22.74 -5.74 -0.83
C GLU A 48 23.66 -6.49 0.14
N ARG A 49 23.68 -6.09 1.41
CA ARG A 49 24.50 -6.73 2.45
C ARG A 49 24.05 -8.15 2.78
N LEU A 50 22.74 -8.42 2.78
CA LEU A 50 22.21 -9.79 2.88
C LEU A 50 22.66 -10.65 1.70
N SER A 51 22.52 -10.13 0.47
CA SER A 51 22.86 -10.87 -0.75
C SER A 51 24.36 -11.18 -0.85
N ASN A 52 25.21 -10.23 -0.45
CA ASN A 52 26.67 -10.39 -0.46
C ASN A 52 27.21 -11.19 0.75
N GLY A 53 26.34 -11.73 1.61
CA GLY A 53 26.74 -12.50 2.80
C GLY A 53 27.39 -11.67 3.91
N GLN A 54 27.37 -10.34 3.81
CA GLN A 54 27.88 -9.44 4.85
C GLN A 54 26.97 -9.41 6.08
N TYR A 55 25.67 -9.63 5.87
CA TYR A 55 24.69 -9.83 6.93
C TYR A 55 24.12 -11.25 6.85
N ALA A 56 24.01 -11.90 8.01
CA ALA A 56 23.25 -13.12 8.13
C ALA A 56 21.75 -12.80 7.96
N PRO A 57 20.95 -13.67 7.31
CA PRO A 57 19.51 -13.54 7.30
C PRO A 57 18.94 -13.52 8.73
N PRO A 58 17.84 -12.80 8.99
CA PRO A 58 17.22 -12.79 10.30
C PRO A 58 16.87 -14.22 10.75
N PRO A 59 16.97 -14.55 12.06
CA PRO A 59 16.62 -15.88 12.55
C PRO A 59 15.19 -16.28 12.16
N ASN A 60 14.98 -17.54 11.78
CA ASN A 60 13.68 -18.09 11.38
C ASN A 60 13.00 -17.36 10.18
N SER A 61 13.79 -16.72 9.30
CA SER A 61 13.26 -15.97 8.14
C SER A 61 13.26 -16.75 6.82
N SER A 62 13.65 -18.04 6.81
CA SER A 62 13.73 -18.84 5.58
C SER A 62 12.38 -18.94 4.86
N ALA A 63 11.29 -19.20 5.60
CA ALA A 63 9.93 -19.25 5.05
C ALA A 63 9.49 -17.90 4.47
N ALA A 64 9.77 -16.79 5.18
CA ALA A 64 9.47 -15.44 4.70
C ALA A 64 10.27 -15.07 3.43
N ARG A 65 11.55 -15.43 3.36
CA ARG A 65 12.38 -15.26 2.15
C ARG A 65 11.83 -16.04 0.96
N GLN A 66 11.44 -17.30 1.18
CA GLN A 66 10.82 -18.09 0.12
C GLN A 66 9.48 -17.48 -0.31
N GLN A 67 8.69 -16.96 0.63
CA GLN A 67 7.44 -16.29 0.33
C GLN A 67 7.65 -15.05 -0.54
N ILE A 68 8.73 -14.28 -0.34
CA ILE A 68 9.08 -13.14 -1.21
C ILE A 68 9.32 -13.59 -2.65
N ILE A 69 10.11 -14.66 -2.83
CA ILE A 69 10.43 -15.22 -4.16
C ILE A 69 9.16 -15.75 -4.84
N ASN A 70 8.32 -16.46 -4.08
CA ASN A 70 7.04 -16.97 -4.58
C ASN A 70 6.10 -15.82 -4.97
N SER A 71 6.03 -14.76 -4.14
CA SER A 71 5.20 -13.59 -4.40
C SER A 71 5.64 -12.86 -5.67
N ALA A 72 6.95 -12.76 -5.94
CA ALA A 72 7.46 -12.20 -7.19
C ALA A 72 6.99 -13.00 -8.42
N THR A 73 6.98 -14.33 -8.30
CA THR A 73 6.53 -15.22 -9.39
C THR A 73 5.02 -15.17 -9.59
N TRP A 74 4.23 -15.28 -8.51
CA TRP A 74 2.77 -15.31 -8.60
C TRP A 74 2.19 -13.97 -9.04
N SER A 75 2.65 -12.86 -8.44
CA SER A 75 2.15 -11.54 -8.81
C SER A 75 2.53 -11.15 -10.24
N ALA A 76 3.61 -11.69 -10.81
CA ALA A 76 3.97 -11.43 -12.21
C ALA A 76 2.98 -12.04 -13.22
N ALA A 77 2.16 -13.01 -12.83
CA ALA A 77 1.17 -13.64 -13.70
C ALA A 77 -0.07 -12.76 -13.95
N ASP A 78 -0.30 -11.76 -13.10
CA ASP A 78 -1.46 -10.86 -13.16
C ASP A 78 -1.30 -9.71 -14.17
N GLY A 79 -0.09 -9.53 -14.72
CA GLY A 79 0.22 -8.51 -15.71
C GLY A 79 0.05 -8.98 -17.17
N PRO A 80 0.41 -8.15 -18.16
CA PRO A 80 0.96 -6.80 -18.01
C PRO A 80 -0.12 -5.76 -17.71
N TRP A 81 0.13 -4.89 -16.73
CA TRP A 81 -0.74 -3.76 -16.43
C TRP A 81 -0.45 -2.55 -17.31
N SER A 82 -1.51 -1.82 -17.64
CA SER A 82 -1.47 -0.54 -18.33
C SER A 82 -2.73 0.25 -17.93
N VAL A 83 -2.63 1.58 -17.81
CA VAL A 83 -3.81 2.41 -17.56
C VAL A 83 -4.86 2.28 -18.69
N THR A 84 -4.39 1.99 -19.91
CA THR A 84 -5.24 1.77 -21.08
C THR A 84 -6.03 0.46 -21.04
N ASN A 85 -5.82 -0.40 -20.03
CA ASN A 85 -6.63 -1.61 -19.83
C ASN A 85 -8.03 -1.27 -19.27
N SER A 86 -8.24 -0.04 -18.79
CA SER A 86 -9.55 0.43 -18.36
C SER A 86 -10.54 0.41 -19.53
N LYS A 87 -11.74 -0.14 -19.27
CA LYS A 87 -12.86 -0.14 -20.24
C LYS A 87 -13.62 1.18 -20.27
N VAL A 88 -13.36 2.07 -19.30
CA VAL A 88 -14.03 3.36 -19.18
C VAL A 88 -13.05 4.46 -19.56
N MET A 89 -13.48 5.32 -20.48
CA MET A 89 -12.72 6.47 -20.95
C MET A 89 -12.76 7.60 -19.90
N PRO A 90 -11.62 8.23 -19.58
CA PRO A 90 -11.59 9.45 -18.77
C PRO A 90 -12.32 10.62 -19.44
N PRO A 91 -12.78 11.63 -18.68
CA PRO A 91 -13.43 12.82 -19.22
C PRO A 91 -12.65 13.56 -20.32
N SER A 92 -11.31 13.53 -20.26
CA SER A 92 -10.41 14.10 -21.27
C SER A 92 -10.49 13.42 -22.65
N LYS A 93 -11.10 12.24 -22.74
CA LYS A 93 -11.06 11.33 -23.90
C LYS A 93 -9.66 10.79 -24.22
N ASN A 94 -8.72 10.93 -23.29
CA ASN A 94 -7.39 10.34 -23.39
C ASN A 94 -7.31 9.07 -22.54
N ASN A 95 -7.17 7.89 -23.17
CA ASN A 95 -7.12 6.62 -22.46
C ASN A 95 -5.83 6.41 -21.63
N ARG A 96 -4.86 7.32 -21.75
CA ARG A 96 -3.63 7.34 -20.93
C ARG A 96 -3.82 8.13 -19.63
N ASP A 97 -4.95 8.81 -19.44
CA ASP A 97 -5.24 9.46 -18.16
C ASP A 97 -5.75 8.44 -17.14
N TYR A 98 -5.24 8.53 -15.92
CA TYR A 98 -5.71 7.68 -14.84
C TYR A 98 -7.08 8.15 -14.36
N LEU A 99 -8.04 7.23 -14.38
CA LEU A 99 -9.39 7.42 -13.86
C LEU A 99 -9.67 6.43 -12.73
N SER A 100 -10.19 6.95 -11.62
CA SER A 100 -10.80 6.16 -10.54
C SER A 100 -12.01 6.91 -9.98
N TRP A 101 -12.79 6.23 -9.16
CA TRP A 101 -13.97 6.82 -8.51
C TRP A 101 -13.79 6.92 -7.00
N ALA A 102 -14.36 7.96 -6.41
CA ALA A 102 -14.30 8.17 -4.98
C ALA A 102 -15.01 7.02 -4.22
N PRO A 103 -14.31 6.29 -3.32
CA PRO A 103 -14.77 5.00 -2.79
C PRO A 103 -15.97 5.08 -1.86
N TYR A 104 -16.19 6.21 -1.18
CA TYR A 104 -17.24 6.36 -0.17
C TYR A 104 -18.41 7.22 -0.64
N TRP A 105 -18.53 7.45 -1.95
CA TRP A 105 -19.61 8.26 -2.51
C TRP A 105 -20.68 7.37 -3.13
N TRP A 106 -21.92 7.58 -2.70
CA TRP A 106 -23.11 6.82 -3.11
C TRP A 106 -24.16 7.74 -3.74
N PRO A 107 -24.95 7.27 -4.71
CA PRO A 107 -26.09 8.04 -5.23
C PRO A 107 -27.00 8.51 -4.11
N ASP A 108 -27.47 9.75 -4.20
CA ASP A 108 -28.49 10.29 -3.31
C ASP A 108 -29.88 9.93 -3.81
N CYS A 109 -30.39 8.80 -3.32
CA CYS A 109 -31.68 8.23 -3.72
C CYS A 109 -32.87 9.18 -3.54
N ASN A 110 -32.80 10.14 -2.62
CA ASN A 110 -33.88 11.10 -2.38
C ASN A 110 -34.07 12.07 -3.56
N TRP A 111 -33.00 12.30 -4.33
CA TRP A 111 -33.00 13.17 -5.50
C TRP A 111 -33.34 12.42 -6.79
N CYS A 112 -32.84 11.19 -6.93
CA CYS A 112 -33.02 10.37 -8.13
C CYS A 112 -34.49 10.08 -8.48
N GLY A 113 -35.38 9.99 -7.47
CA GLY A 113 -36.81 9.70 -7.68
C GLY A 113 -37.68 10.89 -8.06
N GLN A 114 -37.18 12.13 -7.89
CA GLN A 114 -37.97 13.34 -8.17
C GLN A 114 -37.68 13.94 -9.57
N ASN A 115 -36.47 13.74 -10.10
CA ASN A 115 -36.03 14.35 -11.36
C ASN A 115 -35.81 13.35 -12.52
N SER A 116 -36.11 12.06 -12.33
CA SER A 116 -36.04 11.06 -13.42
C SER A 116 -37.08 11.26 -14.54
N ALA A 117 -37.95 12.28 -14.42
CA ALA A 117 -38.88 12.70 -15.47
C ALA A 117 -38.30 13.78 -16.41
N GLN A 118 -37.07 14.25 -16.18
CA GLN A 118 -36.39 15.30 -16.97
C GLN A 118 -35.09 14.83 -17.64
N SER A 119 -34.94 13.54 -17.94
CA SER A 119 -33.96 13.14 -18.96
C SER A 119 -34.63 13.27 -20.32
N ASP A 120 -34.46 14.41 -20.96
CA ASP A 120 -34.76 14.64 -22.37
C ASP A 120 -34.20 13.44 -23.14
N GLY A 121 -35.06 12.74 -23.88
CA GLY A 121 -34.80 11.44 -24.51
C GLY A 121 -33.72 11.42 -25.61
N MET A 122 -32.56 12.01 -25.36
CA MET A 122 -31.32 11.72 -26.06
C MET A 122 -30.71 10.48 -25.41
N GLU A 123 -31.23 9.32 -25.80
CA GLU A 123 -30.49 8.07 -25.68
C GLU A 123 -29.15 8.25 -26.41
N GLY A 124 -28.08 8.47 -25.64
CA GLY A 124 -26.73 8.42 -26.17
C GLY A 124 -26.48 7.04 -26.77
N VAL A 125 -26.07 7.02 -28.04
CA VAL A 125 -25.86 5.81 -28.83
C VAL A 125 -24.97 4.82 -28.06
N ASP A 126 -25.54 3.65 -27.77
CA ASP A 126 -24.90 2.52 -27.12
C ASP A 126 -23.71 2.05 -27.98
N PRO A 127 -22.45 2.02 -27.48
CA PRO A 127 -21.37 1.39 -28.21
C PRO A 127 -21.65 -0.11 -28.30
N GLN A 128 -22.02 -0.51 -29.51
CA GLN A 128 -22.41 -1.86 -29.89
C GLN A 128 -21.42 -2.92 -29.35
N TYR A 129 -21.97 -3.79 -28.50
CA TYR A 129 -21.30 -4.90 -27.85
C TYR A 129 -20.98 -6.01 -28.88
N PRO A 130 -19.72 -6.47 -29.05
CA PRO A 130 -19.49 -7.75 -29.71
C PRO A 130 -19.84 -8.87 -28.72
N GLY A 131 -20.88 -9.62 -29.04
CA GLY A 131 -21.38 -10.75 -28.28
C GLY A 131 -20.34 -11.85 -28.07
N GLU A 132 -20.51 -12.58 -26.97
CA GLU A 132 -19.74 -13.76 -26.62
C GLU A 132 -19.99 -14.89 -27.62
N ASP A 133 -19.10 -15.07 -28.60
CA ASP A 133 -18.94 -16.35 -29.28
C ASP A 133 -17.84 -17.17 -28.57
N ALA A 134 -18.32 -18.13 -27.79
CA ALA A 134 -17.52 -19.15 -27.15
C ALA A 134 -16.98 -20.14 -28.20
N SER A 135 -15.67 -20.06 -28.48
CA SER A 135 -14.89 -21.19 -28.99
C SER A 135 -13.42 -21.04 -28.56
N THR A 136 -13.14 -21.26 -27.28
CA THR A 136 -11.78 -21.53 -26.83
C THR A 136 -11.56 -23.03 -26.79
N THR A 137 -10.99 -23.55 -27.88
CA THR A 137 -10.25 -24.81 -27.81
C THR A 137 -9.07 -24.61 -26.86
N THR A 138 -9.02 -25.45 -25.82
CA THR A 138 -7.93 -25.54 -24.86
C THR A 138 -6.59 -25.77 -25.57
N LYS A 139 -5.70 -24.78 -25.58
CA LYS A 139 -4.27 -25.00 -25.77
C LYS A 139 -3.57 -24.97 -24.40
N LYS A 140 -3.16 -26.16 -23.96
CA LYS A 140 -2.18 -26.37 -22.88
C LYS A 140 -0.87 -25.66 -23.25
N GLY A 141 -0.29 -24.98 -22.27
CA GLY A 141 1.15 -24.69 -22.17
C GLY A 141 1.73 -23.82 -23.28
N ALA A 142 1.67 -22.49 -23.12
CA ALA A 142 2.60 -21.59 -23.77
C ALA A 142 3.19 -20.66 -22.72
N THR A 143 4.46 -20.91 -22.36
CA THR A 143 5.32 -19.95 -21.69
C THR A 143 5.33 -18.67 -22.53
N THR A 144 4.67 -17.61 -22.06
CA THR A 144 4.69 -16.33 -22.76
C THR A 144 6.10 -15.78 -22.65
N ILE A 145 6.88 -15.90 -23.73
CA ILE A 145 8.16 -15.24 -23.87
C ILE A 145 7.85 -13.74 -23.91
N LEU A 146 8.25 -13.02 -22.85
CA LEU A 146 8.25 -11.56 -22.86
C LEU A 146 9.19 -11.10 -23.97
N ASN A 147 8.67 -10.36 -24.95
CA ASN A 147 9.51 -9.84 -26.03
C ASN A 147 10.60 -8.92 -25.45
N PRO A 148 11.87 -9.05 -25.90
CA PRO A 148 12.94 -8.17 -25.47
C PRO A 148 12.62 -6.71 -25.82
N LEU A 149 12.99 -5.79 -24.92
CA LEU A 149 12.85 -4.35 -25.12
C LEU A 149 13.59 -3.92 -26.41
N PRO A 150 13.03 -3.03 -27.25
CA PRO A 150 13.75 -2.53 -28.42
C PRO A 150 14.98 -1.74 -27.99
N SER A 151 16.14 -2.14 -28.50
CA SER A 151 17.42 -1.46 -28.34
C SER A 151 17.45 -0.17 -29.17
N VAL A 152 17.11 0.96 -28.57
CA VAL A 152 17.30 2.28 -29.19
C VAL A 152 18.57 2.90 -28.60
N LEU A 153 19.71 2.69 -29.26
CA LEU A 153 20.97 3.36 -28.94
C LEU A 153 20.97 4.78 -29.56
N GLY A 154 20.56 5.77 -28.77
CA GLY A 154 20.93 7.17 -28.96
C GLY A 154 21.97 7.53 -27.91
N SER A 155 22.96 8.35 -28.26
CA SER A 155 24.09 8.75 -27.40
C SER A 155 23.62 9.23 -26.02
N ALA A 156 23.72 8.36 -25.03
CA ALA A 156 23.37 8.64 -23.66
C ALA A 156 24.55 9.34 -22.95
N THR A 157 24.27 10.49 -22.35
CA THR A 157 25.10 11.06 -21.27
C THR A 157 25.42 9.98 -20.23
N PRO A 158 26.66 9.92 -19.72
CA PRO A 158 27.04 8.90 -18.73
C PRO A 158 26.11 9.00 -17.52
N LEU A 159 25.68 7.84 -17.04
CA LEU A 159 24.98 7.70 -15.76
C LEU A 159 25.78 8.50 -14.73
N LEU A 160 25.16 9.51 -14.10
CA LEU A 160 25.69 10.05 -12.85
C LEU A 160 25.77 8.84 -11.92
N SER A 161 27.00 8.44 -11.58
CA SER A 161 27.22 7.54 -10.47
C SER A 161 26.49 8.17 -9.30
N LEU A 162 25.50 7.46 -8.74
CA LEU A 162 25.01 7.83 -7.43
C LEU A 162 26.25 7.93 -6.54
N PRO A 163 26.41 9.01 -5.74
CA PRO A 163 27.37 8.93 -4.65
C PRO A 163 27.07 7.61 -3.92
N PRO A 164 28.09 6.80 -3.60
CA PRO A 164 27.85 5.54 -2.92
C PRO A 164 26.92 5.83 -1.75
N LEU A 165 25.84 5.05 -1.61
CA LEU A 165 24.99 5.07 -0.42
C LEU A 165 25.94 5.11 0.76
N LEU A 166 25.96 6.26 1.47
CA LEU A 166 27.14 6.76 2.19
C LEU A 166 28.01 5.63 2.78
N PRO A 167 29.25 5.45 2.29
CA PRO A 167 30.21 4.58 2.95
C PRO A 167 30.40 5.05 4.40
N ARG A 168 30.55 4.07 5.29
CA ARG A 168 30.63 4.21 6.76
C ARG A 168 31.64 5.24 7.28
N ASP A 169 32.57 5.70 6.45
CA ASP A 169 33.71 6.47 6.92
C ASP A 169 33.47 7.99 6.97
N ARG A 170 32.37 8.51 6.41
CA ARG A 170 32.09 9.96 6.40
C ARG A 170 30.97 10.44 7.34
N VAL A 171 30.31 9.55 8.08
CA VAL A 171 29.26 9.95 9.04
C VAL A 171 29.85 10.65 10.29
N ARG A 172 31.13 10.42 10.60
CA ARG A 172 31.80 11.13 11.72
C ARG A 172 32.10 12.60 11.41
N ASP A 173 32.35 12.97 10.15
CA ASP A 173 32.80 14.33 9.80
C ASP A 173 31.66 15.31 9.49
N ALA A 174 30.47 14.81 9.13
CA ALA A 174 29.30 15.67 8.88
C ALA A 174 28.77 16.36 10.16
N HIS A 175 29.10 15.85 11.34
CA HIS A 175 28.66 16.42 12.62
C HIS A 175 29.54 17.57 13.15
N VAL A 176 30.68 17.87 12.52
CA VAL A 176 31.64 18.86 13.06
C VAL A 176 31.60 20.22 12.34
N ASN A 177 31.05 20.31 11.12
CA ASN A 177 31.20 21.52 10.30
C ASN A 177 30.02 22.52 10.28
N THR A 178 28.95 22.30 11.05
CA THR A 178 27.85 23.28 11.21
C THR A 178 27.93 24.12 12.49
N ALA A 179 29.03 24.01 13.25
CA ALA A 179 29.20 24.74 14.51
C ALA A 179 30.54 25.49 14.61
N ARG A 180 31.00 26.18 13.55
CA ARG A 180 32.09 27.16 13.72
C ARG A 180 32.19 28.22 12.62
N LYS A 181 31.39 29.29 12.76
CA LYS A 181 31.80 30.69 12.53
C LYS A 181 30.56 31.59 12.59
N ILE A 182 30.21 32.08 13.78
CA ILE A 182 29.81 33.49 14.01
C ILE A 182 30.17 33.85 15.47
N ARG A 183 31.27 34.58 15.65
CA ARG A 183 31.53 35.54 16.73
C ARG A 183 32.13 36.74 15.97
N SER A 184 31.72 37.98 16.15
CA SER A 184 31.53 38.76 17.38
C SER A 184 31.01 40.17 17.04
N HIS A 185 30.80 41.00 18.08
CA HIS A 185 30.39 42.43 18.15
C HIS A 185 28.88 42.59 18.45
N SER A 186 28.39 43.22 19.53
CA SER A 186 28.98 43.96 20.68
C SER A 186 27.86 44.24 21.70
N SER A 187 28.24 44.27 22.99
CA SER A 187 27.58 44.56 24.31
C SER A 187 26.53 45.71 24.43
N PRO A 188 26.01 46.09 25.64
CA PRO A 188 25.50 45.34 26.83
C PRO A 188 24.19 45.94 27.46
N THR A 189 23.82 45.46 28.67
CA THR A 189 22.88 45.98 29.72
C THR A 189 21.49 45.29 29.76
N ALA A 190 20.86 44.95 30.91
CA ALA A 190 21.12 45.05 32.35
C ALA A 190 20.36 43.94 33.12
N ALA A 191 20.70 43.77 34.41
CA ALA A 191 20.28 42.73 35.35
C ALA A 191 18.87 42.91 35.95
N HIS A 192 18.22 41.81 36.38
CA HIS A 192 18.01 41.48 37.81
C HIS A 192 17.26 40.12 38.02
N PRO A 193 17.42 39.45 39.18
CA PRO A 193 17.03 38.05 39.40
C PRO A 193 15.91 37.82 40.43
N SER A 194 15.23 36.68 40.32
CA SER A 194 14.51 35.98 41.41
C SER A 194 14.18 34.57 40.89
N GLY A 195 14.52 33.43 41.49
CA GLY A 195 14.59 33.10 42.92
C GLY A 195 13.43 32.15 43.25
N PHE A 196 13.73 30.95 43.76
CA PHE A 196 12.82 29.94 44.37
C PHE A 196 11.98 29.05 43.42
N ARG A 197 11.68 27.77 43.70
CA ARG A 197 12.18 26.73 44.63
C ARG A 197 11.61 25.39 44.13
N ARG A 198 12.38 24.30 44.29
CA ARG A 198 11.91 22.91 44.16
C ARG A 198 10.79 22.62 45.17
N VAL A 199 9.73 21.93 44.73
CA VAL A 199 8.83 21.18 45.62
C VAL A 199 8.72 19.75 45.11
N ARG A 200 9.02 18.80 46.01
CA ARG A 200 8.70 17.37 45.94
C ARG A 200 7.46 17.14 46.80
N SER A 201 6.53 16.35 46.30
CA SER A 201 5.57 15.52 47.06
C SER A 201 4.68 14.79 46.05
N SER A 202 4.08 13.63 46.25
CA SER A 202 4.27 12.44 47.08
C SER A 202 3.27 11.44 46.49
N ALA A 203 3.57 10.15 46.58
CA ALA A 203 2.71 9.05 46.13
C ALA A 203 1.40 8.95 46.93
N ILE A 204 0.30 8.59 46.25
CA ILE A 204 -0.89 7.96 46.85
C ILE A 204 -1.37 6.83 45.93
N THR A 205 -1.56 5.66 46.53
CA THR A 205 -1.95 4.34 46.00
C THR A 205 -3.49 4.22 45.79
N PRO A 206 -3.97 3.13 45.13
CA PRO A 206 -5.26 3.05 44.41
C PRO A 206 -6.38 2.29 45.15
N THR A 207 -7.62 2.41 44.68
CA THR A 207 -8.71 1.37 44.63
C THR A 207 -10.08 2.00 44.25
N PRO A 208 -11.16 1.24 43.92
CA PRO A 208 -11.28 -0.17 43.50
C PRO A 208 -12.15 -0.38 42.22
N ALA A 209 -12.08 -1.61 41.69
CA ALA A 209 -12.95 -2.15 40.64
C ALA A 209 -14.30 -2.67 41.19
N LEU A 210 -15.31 -2.83 40.30
CA LEU A 210 -16.38 -3.87 40.22
C LEU A 210 -17.59 -3.35 39.39
N PRO A 211 -18.52 -4.19 38.87
CA PRO A 211 -18.45 -5.60 38.47
C PRO A 211 -18.97 -5.87 37.03
N ASN A 212 -18.69 -7.09 36.55
CA ASN A 212 -19.26 -7.71 35.35
C ASN A 212 -20.79 -7.88 35.41
N SER A 213 -21.46 -7.65 34.28
CA SER A 213 -22.74 -8.30 33.97
C SER A 213 -22.73 -8.86 32.55
N SER A 214 -22.75 -10.18 32.46
CA SER A 214 -22.92 -10.99 31.26
C SER A 214 -24.39 -10.97 30.79
N SER A 215 -24.64 -10.63 29.52
CA SER A 215 -25.83 -11.12 28.81
C SER A 215 -25.47 -11.47 27.37
N SER A 216 -25.41 -12.76 27.10
CA SER A 216 -25.21 -13.37 25.79
C SER A 216 -26.47 -13.23 24.92
N ALA A 217 -26.33 -12.59 23.76
CA ALA A 217 -27.27 -12.73 22.65
C ALA A 217 -26.46 -12.94 21.35
N PRO A 218 -26.73 -13.98 20.56
CA PRO A 218 -25.93 -14.31 19.38
C PRO A 218 -26.31 -13.35 18.24
N ARG A 219 -25.46 -12.35 17.96
CA ARG A 219 -25.64 -11.46 16.82
C ARG A 219 -24.88 -11.96 15.60
N LYS A 220 -25.63 -12.01 14.49
CA LYS A 220 -25.23 -12.53 13.19
C LYS A 220 -24.01 -11.76 12.64
N ARG A 221 -22.99 -12.53 12.24
CA ARG A 221 -21.75 -12.09 11.60
C ARG A 221 -22.06 -11.32 10.31
N GLY A 222 -21.67 -10.04 10.24
CA GLY A 222 -21.57 -9.29 8.99
C GLY A 222 -20.17 -9.46 8.41
N GLY A 223 -20.07 -9.73 7.10
CA GLY A 223 -18.80 -9.96 6.42
C GLY A 223 -17.93 -8.70 6.33
N SER A 224 -16.63 -8.88 6.60
CA SER A 224 -15.57 -7.89 6.44
C SER A 224 -15.32 -7.58 4.95
N ASN A 225 -15.26 -6.30 4.58
CA ASN A 225 -14.96 -5.81 3.22
C ASN A 225 -13.68 -4.96 3.26
N THR A 226 -12.52 -5.60 3.13
CA THR A 226 -11.23 -4.96 2.83
C THR A 226 -11.01 -4.92 1.31
N ILE A 227 -10.70 -3.75 0.75
CA ILE A 227 -10.19 -3.64 -0.63
C ILE A 227 -8.80 -3.04 -0.55
N TYR A 228 -7.81 -3.94 -0.50
CA TYR A 228 -6.50 -3.86 -1.16
C TYR A 228 -5.97 -5.29 -1.13
N ALA A 229 -6.53 -6.14 -1.99
CA ALA A 229 -6.11 -7.52 -2.16
C ALA A 229 -6.17 -7.86 -3.65
N GLY A 230 -5.03 -8.26 -4.22
CA GLY A 230 -5.00 -8.99 -5.49
C GLY A 230 -5.80 -10.30 -5.36
N ASN A 231 -6.47 -10.71 -6.44
CA ASN A 231 -7.39 -11.85 -6.40
C ASN A 231 -6.65 -13.16 -6.11
N GLY A 232 -7.18 -13.93 -5.15
CA GLY A 232 -7.29 -15.38 -5.30
C GLY A 232 -8.57 -15.71 -6.09
N HIS A 233 -8.50 -16.69 -6.99
CA HIS A 233 -9.63 -17.22 -7.77
C HIS A 233 -10.70 -17.83 -6.87
N ASP A 234 -11.98 -17.75 -7.28
CA ASP A 234 -12.93 -18.89 -7.29
C ASP A 234 -14.27 -18.57 -7.99
N ASN A 235 -14.88 -19.62 -8.54
CA ASN A 235 -16.03 -19.66 -9.46
C ASN A 235 -17.39 -19.30 -8.82
N PHE A 236 -18.27 -18.75 -9.66
CA PHE A 236 -19.69 -18.47 -9.38
C PHE A 236 -20.50 -19.74 -9.07
N GLY A 237 -21.33 -19.66 -8.02
CA GLY A 237 -22.41 -20.59 -7.74
C GLY A 237 -23.52 -19.89 -6.95
N ASP A 238 -24.69 -19.76 -7.57
CA ASP A 238 -25.88 -19.12 -7.02
C ASP A 238 -26.32 -19.71 -5.68
N ALA A 239 -26.49 -18.85 -4.67
CA ALA A 239 -27.21 -19.20 -3.45
C ALA A 239 -28.44 -18.30 -3.30
N LYS A 240 -29.60 -18.84 -3.71
CA LYS A 240 -30.92 -18.35 -3.34
C LYS A 240 -31.01 -18.30 -1.82
N ASN A 241 -31.21 -17.11 -1.25
CA ASN A 241 -31.58 -16.99 0.16
C ASN A 241 -32.94 -16.28 0.26
N SER A 242 -33.98 -17.09 0.39
CA SER A 242 -35.35 -16.71 0.69
C SER A 242 -35.47 -16.39 2.18
N GLY A 243 -35.51 -15.12 2.53
CA GLY A 243 -35.87 -14.64 3.87
C GLY A 243 -37.00 -13.63 3.78
N LYS A 244 -38.24 -14.08 4.03
CA LYS A 244 -39.40 -13.20 4.25
C LYS A 244 -39.13 -12.35 5.49
N ALA A 245 -39.09 -11.02 5.32
CA ALA A 245 -39.20 -10.07 6.42
C ALA A 245 -40.52 -9.30 6.25
N ALA A 246 -41.23 -9.17 7.37
CA ALA A 246 -42.58 -8.68 7.48
C ALA A 246 -42.73 -7.21 7.08
N SER A 247 -43.91 -6.92 6.53
CA SER A 247 -44.41 -5.62 6.11
C SER A 247 -44.69 -4.69 7.30
N GLY A 248 -44.05 -3.53 7.32
CA GLY A 248 -44.46 -2.33 8.06
C GLY A 248 -44.14 -1.12 7.17
N GLY A 249 -45.18 -0.41 6.74
CA GLY A 249 -45.11 0.58 5.68
C GLY A 249 -44.55 1.93 6.12
N GLU A 250 -43.63 2.44 5.30
CA GLU A 250 -43.42 3.87 5.01
C GLU A 250 -43.01 3.95 3.54
N GLY A 251 -43.61 4.88 2.80
CA GLY A 251 -43.46 5.03 1.35
C GLY A 251 -42.05 5.47 0.95
N GLY A 252 -41.13 4.51 0.83
CA GLY A 252 -39.79 4.75 0.28
C GLY A 252 -39.80 4.68 -1.25
N SER A 253 -39.45 5.78 -1.90
CA SER A 253 -39.10 5.81 -3.33
C SER A 253 -38.01 4.76 -3.61
N LYS A 254 -38.37 3.71 -4.36
CA LYS A 254 -37.49 2.58 -4.69
C LYS A 254 -36.44 2.99 -5.73
N CYS A 255 -35.39 3.69 -5.33
CA CYS A 255 -34.13 3.56 -6.04
C CYS A 255 -33.54 2.20 -5.66
N THR A 256 -33.51 1.27 -6.62
CA THR A 256 -32.83 -0.01 -6.42
C THR A 256 -31.37 0.28 -6.11
N PRO A 257 -30.83 -0.06 -4.92
CA PRO A 257 -29.41 0.05 -4.68
C PRO A 257 -28.69 -0.81 -5.71
N SER A 258 -27.73 -0.21 -6.42
CA SER A 258 -26.88 -0.80 -7.48
C SER A 258 -26.92 -2.33 -7.46
N ARG A 259 -27.78 -2.95 -8.30
CA ARG A 259 -27.66 -4.37 -8.56
C ARG A 259 -26.34 -4.54 -9.29
N THR A 260 -25.49 -5.42 -8.77
CA THR A 260 -24.12 -5.72 -9.23
C THR A 260 -24.06 -6.35 -10.63
N SER A 261 -24.96 -6.02 -11.54
CA SER A 261 -25.09 -6.67 -12.84
C SER A 261 -25.69 -5.80 -13.94
N VAL A 262 -25.79 -4.47 -13.77
CA VAL A 262 -26.30 -3.58 -14.81
C VAL A 262 -25.20 -2.61 -15.24
N ALA A 263 -25.05 -2.48 -16.56
CA ALA A 263 -24.18 -1.51 -17.23
C ALA A 263 -24.43 -0.06 -16.72
N PRO A 264 -23.53 0.90 -17.00
CA PRO A 264 -23.67 2.29 -16.55
C PRO A 264 -25.08 2.81 -16.85
N THR A 265 -25.92 2.91 -15.81
CA THR A 265 -27.26 3.48 -15.98
C THR A 265 -27.17 4.99 -15.86
N ALA A 266 -28.16 5.71 -16.40
CA ALA A 266 -28.32 7.16 -16.23
C ALA A 266 -28.13 7.64 -14.77
N THR A 267 -28.34 6.76 -13.78
CA THR A 267 -28.02 6.98 -12.36
C THR A 267 -26.60 7.49 -12.10
N TRP A 268 -25.59 7.06 -12.89
CA TRP A 268 -24.19 7.44 -12.68
C TRP A 268 -23.86 8.86 -13.15
N THR A 269 -24.65 9.38 -14.08
CA THR A 269 -24.45 10.68 -14.71
C THR A 269 -25.54 11.69 -14.37
N VAL A 270 -26.61 11.30 -13.66
CA VAL A 270 -27.78 12.15 -13.40
C VAL A 270 -28.05 12.33 -11.90
N CYS A 271 -27.65 11.38 -11.05
CA CYS A 271 -27.90 11.49 -9.61
C CYS A 271 -26.75 12.18 -8.88
N PRO A 272 -26.98 13.20 -8.04
CA PRO A 272 -25.98 13.68 -7.09
C PRO A 272 -25.51 12.56 -6.18
N TYR A 273 -24.25 12.63 -5.74
CA TYR A 273 -23.66 11.65 -4.82
C TYR A 273 -23.45 12.28 -3.44
N LYS A 274 -23.57 11.46 -2.39
CA LYS A 274 -23.27 11.82 -1.00
C LYS A 274 -22.26 10.87 -0.37
N GLN A 275 -21.41 11.42 0.50
CA GLN A 275 -20.40 10.66 1.21
C GLN A 275 -21.05 9.76 2.29
N ARG A 276 -20.57 8.52 2.39
CA ARG A 276 -20.90 7.55 3.44
C ARG A 276 -19.60 6.93 3.94
N ASP A 277 -18.99 7.52 4.95
CA ASP A 277 -17.66 7.13 5.43
C ASP A 277 -17.57 5.64 5.77
N GLY A 278 -16.46 5.01 5.36
CA GLY A 278 -16.19 3.57 5.50
C GLY A 278 -17.18 2.62 4.81
N LYS A 279 -18.22 3.13 4.12
CA LYS A 279 -19.14 2.34 3.31
C LYS A 279 -18.67 2.41 1.86
N LEU A 280 -17.88 1.43 1.46
CA LEU A 280 -17.38 1.34 0.10
C LEU A 280 -18.53 1.14 -0.91
N ASN A 281 -18.63 2.03 -1.89
CA ASN A 281 -19.43 1.79 -3.08
C ASN A 281 -18.74 0.74 -3.98
N PRO A 282 -19.34 -0.44 -4.23
CA PRO A 282 -18.73 -1.48 -5.05
C PRO A 282 -18.51 -1.05 -6.50
N ASP A 283 -19.17 0.01 -6.97
CA ASP A 283 -19.01 0.54 -8.33
C ASP A 283 -17.55 0.85 -8.64
N VAL A 284 -16.72 1.23 -7.65
CA VAL A 284 -15.29 1.48 -7.89
C VAL A 284 -14.53 0.30 -8.53
N ARG A 285 -15.07 -0.93 -8.42
CA ARG A 285 -14.49 -2.14 -9.01
C ARG A 285 -14.65 -2.24 -10.52
N TRP A 286 -15.51 -1.41 -11.13
CA TRP A 286 -15.67 -1.37 -12.59
C TRP A 286 -14.51 -0.65 -13.28
N LEU A 287 -13.76 0.18 -12.55
CA LEU A 287 -12.53 0.80 -13.02
C LEU A 287 -11.33 -0.02 -12.56
N ASN A 288 -10.70 -0.73 -13.49
CA ASN A 288 -9.56 -1.60 -13.17
C ASN A 288 -8.35 -0.81 -12.66
N ASN A 289 -8.18 0.46 -13.05
CA ASN A 289 -7.02 1.29 -12.71
C ASN A 289 -6.62 1.27 -11.23
N THR A 290 -7.58 1.31 -10.31
CA THR A 290 -7.30 1.29 -8.85
C THR A 290 -6.73 -0.04 -8.39
N LYS A 291 -7.22 -1.15 -8.95
CA LYS A 291 -6.68 -2.49 -8.69
C LYS A 291 -5.32 -2.66 -9.38
N ASP A 292 -5.24 -2.30 -10.66
CA ASP A 292 -4.07 -2.53 -11.50
C ASP A 292 -2.86 -1.75 -11.01
N VAL A 293 -3.01 -0.50 -10.56
CA VAL A 293 -1.88 0.28 -10.02
C VAL A 293 -1.30 -0.34 -8.74
N VAL A 294 -2.17 -0.93 -7.89
CA VAL A 294 -1.75 -1.61 -6.65
C VAL A 294 -1.09 -2.94 -6.98
N SER A 295 -1.70 -3.77 -7.83
CA SER A 295 -1.14 -5.04 -8.29
C SER A 295 0.21 -4.86 -8.99
N MET A 296 0.30 -3.87 -9.88
CA MET A 296 1.54 -3.49 -10.56
C MET A 296 2.62 -3.08 -9.56
N ALA A 297 2.32 -2.15 -8.64
CA ALA A 297 3.31 -1.68 -7.67
C ALA A 297 3.79 -2.81 -6.74
N ASN A 298 2.89 -3.70 -6.31
CA ASN A 298 3.25 -4.88 -5.53
C ASN A 298 4.13 -5.85 -6.32
N SER A 299 3.79 -6.14 -7.58
CA SER A 299 4.58 -7.05 -8.40
C SER A 299 5.96 -6.49 -8.71
N VAL A 300 6.06 -5.20 -9.03
CA VAL A 300 7.34 -4.49 -9.19
C VAL A 300 8.18 -4.58 -7.91
N PHE A 301 7.56 -4.35 -6.75
CA PHE A 301 8.24 -4.45 -5.46
C PHE A 301 8.76 -5.86 -5.18
N TRP A 302 7.90 -6.88 -5.29
CA TRP A 302 8.31 -8.26 -5.01
C TRP A 302 9.40 -8.73 -5.97
N ASN A 303 9.29 -8.41 -7.25
CA ASN A 303 10.31 -8.73 -8.24
C ASN A 303 11.62 -7.96 -7.98
N GLY A 304 11.55 -6.67 -7.63
CA GLY A 304 12.73 -5.88 -7.27
C GLY A 304 13.46 -6.43 -6.04
N VAL A 305 12.73 -6.75 -4.97
CA VAL A 305 13.34 -7.30 -3.75
C VAL A 305 13.83 -8.74 -3.96
N ALA A 306 13.09 -9.58 -4.69
CA ALA A 306 13.52 -10.93 -5.03
C ALA A 306 14.81 -10.91 -5.86
N PHE A 307 14.92 -10.00 -6.85
CA PHE A 307 16.18 -9.76 -7.57
C PHE A 307 17.28 -9.35 -6.59
N GLY A 308 17.04 -8.36 -5.73
CA GLY A 308 18.03 -7.90 -4.78
C GLY A 308 18.55 -8.99 -3.83
N LEU A 309 17.69 -9.93 -3.43
CA LEU A 309 18.07 -11.05 -2.55
C LEU A 309 18.77 -12.20 -3.28
N THR A 310 18.42 -12.45 -4.55
CA THR A 310 18.81 -13.70 -5.26
C THR A 310 19.70 -13.50 -6.47
N ASN A 311 19.85 -12.27 -6.96
CA ASN A 311 20.48 -11.93 -8.25
C ASN A 311 19.85 -12.60 -9.49
N GLN A 312 18.65 -13.18 -9.40
CA GLN A 312 17.98 -13.77 -10.56
C GLN A 312 17.45 -12.69 -11.50
N THR A 313 18.09 -12.52 -12.66
CA THR A 313 17.83 -11.44 -13.63
C THR A 313 16.39 -11.40 -14.14
N VAL A 314 15.72 -12.55 -14.24
CA VAL A 314 14.29 -12.64 -14.63
C VAL A 314 13.38 -11.75 -13.77
N ASN A 315 13.69 -11.61 -12.47
CA ASN A 315 12.92 -10.74 -11.58
C ASN A 315 13.19 -9.26 -11.91
N ALA A 316 14.44 -8.88 -12.21
CA ALA A 316 14.75 -7.53 -12.65
C ALA A 316 14.07 -7.19 -13.98
N GLU A 317 14.11 -8.10 -14.95
CA GLU A 317 13.45 -7.95 -16.25
C GLU A 317 11.93 -7.75 -16.12
N ARG A 318 11.28 -8.55 -15.27
CA ARG A 318 9.84 -8.40 -14.96
C ARG A 318 9.53 -7.04 -14.34
N ALA A 319 10.26 -6.65 -13.31
CA ALA A 319 10.06 -5.35 -12.65
C ALA A 319 10.22 -4.19 -13.65
N THR A 320 11.30 -4.19 -14.44
CA THR A 320 11.54 -3.19 -15.51
C THR A 320 10.42 -3.19 -16.54
N THR A 321 9.94 -4.36 -16.97
CA THR A 321 8.86 -4.49 -17.97
C THR A 321 7.54 -3.91 -17.46
N PHE A 322 7.18 -4.16 -16.21
CA PHE A 322 5.95 -3.61 -15.63
C PHE A 322 6.03 -2.10 -15.46
N ILE A 323 7.18 -1.57 -15.03
CA ILE A 323 7.43 -0.12 -14.97
C ILE A 323 7.31 0.49 -16.37
N TYR A 324 7.94 -0.12 -17.37
CA TYR A 324 7.89 0.36 -18.74
C TYR A 324 6.44 0.41 -19.25
N ASN A 325 5.69 -0.69 -19.10
CA ASN A 325 4.32 -0.78 -19.59
C ASN A 325 3.38 0.22 -18.92
N TRP A 326 3.51 0.41 -17.60
CA TRP A 326 2.62 1.30 -16.87
C TRP A 326 2.98 2.78 -17.01
N PHE A 327 4.27 3.14 -17.05
CA PHE A 327 4.70 4.55 -16.99
C PHE A 327 5.34 5.06 -18.29
N LEU A 328 6.11 4.23 -19.00
CA LEU A 328 7.11 4.72 -19.96
C LEU A 328 6.73 4.46 -21.42
N ASP A 329 5.88 3.46 -21.70
CA ASP A 329 5.44 3.17 -23.06
C ASP A 329 4.70 4.39 -23.63
N PRO A 330 5.16 5.01 -24.73
CA PRO A 330 4.57 6.23 -25.26
C PRO A 330 3.13 6.05 -25.78
N ARG A 331 2.69 4.81 -26.02
CA ARG A 331 1.35 4.50 -26.54
C ARG A 331 0.34 4.19 -25.43
N LYS A 332 0.80 3.66 -24.30
CA LYS A 332 -0.09 3.10 -23.26
C LYS A 332 0.30 3.41 -21.82
N GLY A 333 1.50 3.94 -21.59
CA GLY A 333 1.95 4.39 -20.28
C GLY A 333 1.13 5.58 -19.80
N VAL A 334 0.83 5.61 -18.51
CA VAL A 334 0.01 6.64 -17.87
C VAL A 334 0.63 8.02 -18.02
N ASN A 335 -0.21 9.03 -18.26
CA ASN A 335 0.25 10.41 -18.24
C ASN A 335 0.73 10.77 -16.82
N PRO A 336 1.77 11.62 -16.69
CA PRO A 336 2.37 11.95 -15.41
C PRO A 336 1.53 12.99 -14.65
N GLU A 337 0.26 12.72 -14.47
CA GLU A 337 -0.71 13.57 -13.78
C GLU A 337 -1.91 12.74 -13.30
N LEU A 338 -2.63 13.25 -12.30
CA LEU A 338 -3.79 12.56 -11.71
C LEU A 338 -5.03 13.46 -11.61
N PRO A 339 -5.47 14.11 -12.71
CA PRO A 339 -6.62 15.02 -12.67
C PRO A 339 -7.94 14.27 -12.43
N TYR A 340 -8.03 12.97 -12.73
CA TYR A 340 -9.25 12.17 -12.57
C TYR A 340 -9.12 11.06 -11.50
N GLY A 341 -8.28 11.30 -10.49
CA GLY A 341 -8.21 10.44 -9.31
C GLY A 341 -9.40 10.69 -8.38
N GLN A 342 -10.13 9.64 -8.03
CA GLN A 342 -11.30 9.66 -7.16
C GLN A 342 -12.37 10.67 -7.59
N VAL A 343 -12.77 10.59 -8.86
CA VAL A 343 -13.90 11.38 -9.38
C VAL A 343 -15.17 11.03 -8.60
N ILE A 344 -15.91 12.06 -8.19
CA ILE A 344 -17.26 11.91 -7.64
C ILE A 344 -18.21 11.86 -8.83
N ARG A 345 -18.94 10.75 -8.96
CA ARG A 345 -19.94 10.57 -10.02
C ARG A 345 -21.15 11.49 -9.78
N GLY A 346 -21.92 11.78 -10.84
CA GLY A 346 -23.15 12.57 -10.78
C GLY A 346 -23.42 13.39 -12.06
N PRO A 347 -24.36 14.36 -11.99
CA PRO A 347 -24.68 15.30 -13.07
C PRO A 347 -23.45 15.85 -13.80
N PRO A 348 -23.54 16.16 -15.12
CA PRO A 348 -22.48 16.85 -15.83
C PRO A 348 -22.05 18.12 -15.07
N GLY A 349 -20.73 18.30 -14.90
CA GLY A 349 -20.10 19.36 -14.11
C GLY A 349 -18.58 19.23 -14.18
N ASP A 350 -17.84 19.76 -13.21
CA ASP A 350 -16.39 19.52 -13.10
C ASP A 350 -16.16 18.02 -12.81
N GLN A 351 -15.90 17.23 -13.85
CA GLN A 351 -15.61 15.79 -13.75
C GLN A 351 -14.17 15.49 -13.30
N GLU A 352 -13.48 16.48 -12.73
CA GLU A 352 -12.16 16.31 -12.13
C GLU A 352 -12.25 15.68 -10.74
N GLY A 353 -11.18 14.96 -10.39
CA GLY A 353 -10.95 14.44 -9.06
C GLY A 353 -10.55 15.54 -8.07
N GLY A 354 -10.65 15.21 -6.78
CA GLY A 354 -10.16 16.06 -5.70
C GLY A 354 -8.73 15.75 -5.27
N TYR A 355 -8.17 16.59 -4.39
CA TYR A 355 -6.85 16.35 -3.78
C TYR A 355 -6.75 14.98 -3.08
N THR A 356 -7.86 14.41 -2.61
CA THR A 356 -7.90 13.06 -2.01
C THR A 356 -7.50 11.97 -2.99
N GLY A 357 -7.71 12.17 -4.29
CA GLY A 357 -7.37 11.23 -5.36
C GLY A 357 -5.89 10.90 -5.46
N ILE A 358 -5.00 11.80 -5.01
CA ILE A 358 -3.54 11.58 -4.95
C ILE A 358 -3.17 10.28 -4.23
N ILE A 359 -4.00 9.82 -3.28
CA ILE A 359 -3.74 8.60 -2.52
C ILE A 359 -3.82 7.31 -3.35
N ASP A 360 -4.43 7.34 -4.54
CA ASP A 360 -4.53 6.17 -5.39
C ASP A 360 -3.15 5.66 -5.83
N TRP A 361 -2.19 6.58 -5.96
CA TRP A 361 -0.80 6.29 -6.29
C TRP A 361 0.11 6.19 -5.07
N ARG A 362 -0.44 6.00 -3.87
CA ARG A 362 0.34 5.87 -2.62
C ARG A 362 1.44 4.79 -2.64
N MET A 363 1.26 3.74 -3.46
CA MET A 363 2.22 2.65 -3.63
C MET A 363 3.35 2.99 -4.63
N LEU A 364 3.39 4.20 -5.20
CA LEU A 364 4.47 4.63 -6.09
C LEU A 364 5.85 4.51 -5.43
N MET A 365 5.93 4.70 -4.11
CA MET A 365 7.19 4.50 -3.37
C MET A 365 7.73 3.07 -3.48
N LYS A 366 6.87 2.04 -3.60
CA LYS A 366 7.29 0.64 -3.81
C LYS A 366 7.95 0.46 -5.16
N VAL A 367 7.42 1.11 -6.20
CA VAL A 367 8.01 1.15 -7.54
C VAL A 367 9.39 1.78 -7.48
N VAL A 368 9.51 2.96 -6.85
CA VAL A 368 10.80 3.61 -6.65
C VAL A 368 11.76 2.72 -5.86
N ASN A 369 11.30 2.09 -4.80
CA ASN A 369 12.16 1.25 -3.97
C ASN A 369 12.76 0.09 -4.77
N ALA A 370 11.95 -0.58 -5.60
CA ALA A 370 12.43 -1.59 -6.54
C ALA A 370 13.49 -1.00 -7.49
N VAL A 371 13.23 0.16 -8.10
CA VAL A 371 14.21 0.83 -8.99
C VAL A 371 15.54 1.09 -8.29
N VAL A 372 15.53 1.57 -7.03
CA VAL A 372 16.77 1.80 -6.29
C VAL A 372 17.52 0.48 -6.05
N ILE A 373 16.82 -0.61 -5.75
CA ILE A 373 17.42 -1.95 -5.62
C ILE A 373 18.00 -2.45 -6.95
N LEU A 374 17.27 -2.28 -8.07
CA LEU A 374 17.75 -2.63 -9.40
C LEU A 374 19.05 -1.90 -9.73
N ARG A 375 19.10 -0.59 -9.46
CA ARG A 375 20.29 0.25 -9.65
C ARG A 375 21.45 -0.19 -8.76
N SER A 376 21.22 -0.39 -7.46
CA SER A 376 22.27 -0.75 -6.50
C SER A 376 22.89 -2.12 -6.76
N ARG A 377 22.16 -3.00 -7.45
CA ARG A 377 22.61 -4.35 -7.82
C ARG A 377 23.05 -4.47 -9.29
N GLY A 378 23.09 -3.37 -10.04
CA GLY A 378 23.57 -3.35 -11.43
C GLY A 378 22.70 -4.15 -12.39
N ALA A 379 21.37 -4.12 -12.25
CA ALA A 379 20.46 -4.81 -13.15
C ALA A 379 20.61 -4.31 -14.60
N GLU A 380 20.99 -5.19 -15.53
CA GLU A 380 21.15 -4.86 -16.95
C GLU A 380 19.86 -4.35 -17.61
N SER A 381 18.71 -4.89 -17.19
CA SER A 381 17.40 -4.46 -17.70
C SER A 381 17.09 -3.00 -17.32
N TRP A 382 17.64 -2.48 -16.22
CA TRP A 382 17.51 -1.08 -15.82
C TRP A 382 18.63 -0.21 -16.43
N ASN A 383 18.68 -0.17 -17.77
CA ASN A 383 19.69 0.57 -18.51
C ASN A 383 19.45 2.09 -18.55
N ALA A 384 20.40 2.83 -19.14
CA ALA A 384 20.38 4.29 -19.22
C ALA A 384 19.13 4.86 -19.93
N VAL A 385 18.59 4.17 -20.94
CA VAL A 385 17.41 4.62 -21.69
C VAL A 385 16.17 4.56 -20.80
N ILE A 386 15.96 3.42 -20.13
CA ILE A 386 14.85 3.26 -19.18
C ILE A 386 14.99 4.23 -18.02
N ALA A 387 16.20 4.40 -17.48
CA ALA A 387 16.46 5.35 -16.40
C ALA A 387 16.14 6.80 -16.80
N ALA A 388 16.53 7.23 -18.01
CA ALA A 388 16.22 8.56 -18.53
C ALA A 388 14.71 8.77 -18.73
N ALA A 389 14.01 7.79 -19.30
CA ALA A 389 12.56 7.84 -19.47
C ALA A 389 11.82 7.91 -18.11
N ALA A 390 12.24 7.10 -17.14
CA ALA A 390 11.68 7.11 -15.79
C ALA A 390 11.90 8.44 -15.07
N ASN A 391 13.11 9.02 -15.15
CA ASN A 391 13.39 10.33 -14.58
C ASN A 391 12.57 11.44 -15.27
N SER A 392 12.41 11.38 -16.60
CA SER A 392 11.58 12.34 -17.34
C SER A 392 10.11 12.28 -16.92
N TRP A 393 9.54 11.07 -16.82
CA TRP A 393 8.18 10.86 -16.33
C TRP A 393 8.02 11.36 -14.89
N ALA A 394 8.97 11.00 -14.01
CA ALA A 394 8.97 11.40 -12.61
C ALA A 394 9.05 12.91 -12.42
N SER A 395 9.88 13.61 -13.22
CA SER A 395 9.97 15.07 -13.18
C SER A 395 8.66 15.75 -13.53
N LYS A 396 7.95 15.25 -14.56
CA LYS A 396 6.65 15.79 -14.95
C LYS A 396 5.59 15.54 -13.87
N TYR A 397 5.57 14.33 -13.30
CA TYR A 397 4.59 14.00 -12.26
C TYR A 397 4.87 14.78 -10.98
N LEU A 398 6.13 14.93 -10.60
CA LEU A 398 6.52 15.72 -9.44
C LEU A 398 6.15 17.20 -9.62
N ASP A 399 6.37 17.77 -10.82
CA ASP A 399 5.94 19.13 -11.13
C ASP A 399 4.42 19.28 -11.00
N TRP A 400 3.64 18.38 -11.59
CA TRP A 400 2.18 18.37 -11.43
C TRP A 400 1.77 18.22 -9.96
N LEU A 401 2.40 17.31 -9.22
CA LEU A 401 2.08 17.02 -7.82
C LEU A 401 2.35 18.22 -6.91
N LEU A 402 3.34 19.05 -7.22
CA LEU A 402 3.70 20.24 -6.43
C LEU A 402 2.96 21.51 -6.86
N THR A 403 2.54 21.61 -8.13
CA THR A 403 2.02 22.87 -8.71
C THR A 403 0.53 22.85 -9.04
N SER A 404 -0.07 21.67 -9.23
CA SER A 404 -1.50 21.52 -9.52
C SER A 404 -2.38 22.01 -8.38
N LYS A 405 -3.65 22.31 -8.69
CA LYS A 405 -4.66 22.67 -7.67
C LYS A 405 -4.79 21.55 -6.63
N ALA A 406 -4.91 20.29 -7.06
CA ALA A 406 -5.00 19.14 -6.18
C ALA A 406 -3.76 19.00 -5.27
N GLY A 407 -2.56 19.15 -5.82
CA GLY A 407 -1.30 19.11 -5.07
C GLY A 407 -1.18 20.21 -4.01
N LYS A 408 -1.45 21.46 -4.40
CA LYS A 408 -1.45 22.62 -3.49
C LYS A 408 -2.50 22.47 -2.39
N GLU A 409 -3.70 21.98 -2.73
CA GLU A 409 -4.74 21.72 -1.74
C GLU A 409 -4.35 20.61 -0.77
N MET A 410 -3.71 19.53 -1.23
CA MET A 410 -3.19 18.49 -0.35
C MET A 410 -2.13 19.03 0.60
N ALA A 411 -1.18 19.81 0.09
CA ALA A 411 -0.13 20.41 0.91
C ALA A 411 -0.67 21.41 1.95
N ALA A 412 -1.74 22.14 1.62
CA ALA A 412 -2.33 23.15 2.50
C ALA A 412 -3.33 22.59 3.51
N LYS A 413 -4.16 21.60 3.11
CA LYS A 413 -5.29 21.08 3.91
C LYS A 413 -5.00 19.70 4.52
N GLY A 414 -4.07 18.94 3.95
CA GLY A 414 -3.75 17.58 4.37
C GLY A 414 -3.20 17.54 5.79
N SER A 415 -3.88 16.80 6.67
CA SER A 415 -3.46 16.62 8.07
C SER A 415 -3.57 15.17 8.55
N ASN A 416 -4.39 14.35 7.89
CA ASN A 416 -4.56 12.91 8.17
C ASN A 416 -3.65 12.05 7.28
N ASN A 417 -3.93 10.74 7.22
CA ASN A 417 -3.22 9.78 6.36
C ASN A 417 -2.99 10.21 4.90
N HIS A 418 -3.87 11.02 4.30
CA HIS A 418 -3.67 11.52 2.94
C HIS A 418 -2.40 12.37 2.82
N ALA A 419 -2.09 13.21 3.81
CA ALA A 419 -0.87 14.00 3.83
C ALA A 419 0.36 13.10 3.96
N SER A 420 0.29 12.07 4.82
CA SER A 420 1.36 11.11 5.01
C SER A 420 1.71 10.38 3.70
N PHE A 421 0.70 9.96 2.93
CA PHE A 421 0.90 9.31 1.63
C PHE A 421 1.27 10.27 0.48
N TYR A 422 0.87 11.54 0.55
CA TYR A 422 1.37 12.56 -0.37
C TYR A 422 2.89 12.70 -0.24
N TYR A 423 3.40 12.83 0.99
CA TYR A 423 4.84 12.95 1.23
C TYR A 423 5.61 11.66 0.91
N ASN A 424 5.00 10.48 1.08
CA ASN A 424 5.62 9.24 0.60
C ASN A 424 5.97 9.32 -0.89
N GLN A 425 5.07 9.86 -1.71
CA GLN A 425 5.26 10.01 -3.15
C GLN A 425 6.32 11.07 -3.47
N VAL A 426 6.22 12.25 -2.87
CA VAL A 426 7.17 13.35 -3.10
C VAL A 426 8.60 12.93 -2.75
N ILE A 427 8.81 12.33 -1.57
CA ILE A 427 10.14 11.90 -1.11
C ILE A 427 10.69 10.81 -2.03
N ALA A 428 9.87 9.81 -2.38
CA ALA A 428 10.28 8.75 -3.28
C ALA A 428 10.66 9.27 -4.68
N LEU A 429 9.92 10.24 -5.24
CA LEU A 429 10.24 10.83 -6.54
C LEU A 429 11.58 11.57 -6.53
N TYR A 430 11.88 12.34 -5.48
CA TYR A 430 13.21 12.95 -5.34
C TYR A 430 14.33 11.91 -5.19
N ILE A 431 14.10 10.83 -4.43
CA ILE A 431 15.03 9.70 -4.34
C ILE A 431 15.27 9.06 -5.72
N LEU A 432 14.21 8.85 -6.51
CA LEU A 432 14.30 8.28 -7.85
C LEU A 432 15.18 9.13 -8.77
N GLN A 433 15.07 10.46 -8.68
CA GLN A 433 15.86 11.40 -9.46
C GLN A 433 17.31 11.54 -8.97
N GLY A 434 17.62 11.04 -7.76
CA GLY A 434 18.92 11.26 -7.11
C GLY A 434 19.06 12.65 -6.48
N ASP A 435 17.99 13.42 -6.36
CA ASP A 435 17.97 14.73 -5.70
C ASP A 435 17.83 14.57 -4.17
N ILE A 436 18.93 14.13 -3.55
CA ILE A 436 19.00 13.91 -2.11
C ILE A 436 18.68 15.17 -1.29
N PRO A 437 19.19 16.37 -1.63
CA PRO A 437 18.83 17.59 -0.90
C PRO A 437 17.31 17.86 -0.90
N SER A 438 16.63 17.74 -2.04
CA SER A 438 15.19 17.95 -2.10
C SER A 438 14.41 16.84 -1.41
N ALA A 439 14.87 15.59 -1.47
CA ALA A 439 14.27 14.48 -0.71
C ALA A 439 14.34 14.75 0.80
N GLN A 440 15.48 15.21 1.31
CA GLN A 440 15.64 15.60 2.71
C GLN A 440 14.76 16.80 3.07
N LYS A 441 14.67 17.81 2.20
CA LYS A 441 13.79 18.97 2.40
C LYS A 441 12.32 18.56 2.48
N ALA A 442 11.84 17.71 1.57
CA ALA A 442 10.47 17.19 1.59
C ALA A 442 10.19 16.37 2.85
N THR A 443 11.15 15.53 3.25
CA THR A 443 11.08 14.78 4.52
C THR A 443 10.94 15.72 5.71
N ASN A 444 11.78 16.76 5.80
CA ASN A 444 11.71 17.74 6.87
C ASN A 444 10.38 18.50 6.86
N ALA A 445 9.88 18.90 5.69
CA ALA A 445 8.60 19.58 5.56
C ALA A 445 7.43 18.73 6.09
N PHE A 446 7.44 17.42 5.85
CA PHE A 446 6.45 16.52 6.45
C PHE A 446 6.53 16.49 7.98
N PHE A 447 7.73 16.19 8.52
CA PHE A 447 7.93 16.00 9.96
C PHE A 447 7.81 17.28 10.78
N THR A 448 7.98 18.46 10.18
CA THR A 448 7.76 19.78 10.81
C THR A 448 6.38 20.38 10.52
N GLY A 449 5.60 19.76 9.63
CA GLY A 449 4.29 20.23 9.20
C GLY A 449 3.17 19.27 9.61
N ALA A 450 2.68 18.48 8.65
CA ALA A 450 1.52 17.59 8.84
C ALA A 450 1.70 16.61 10.01
N PHE A 451 2.90 16.02 10.19
CA PHE A 451 3.18 15.08 11.27
C PHE A 451 2.90 15.65 12.67
N MET A 452 3.16 16.95 12.89
CA MET A 452 3.08 17.59 14.21
C MET A 452 1.70 17.49 14.86
N LYS A 453 0.65 17.29 14.07
CA LYS A 453 -0.75 17.26 14.52
C LYS A 453 -1.37 15.86 14.49
N GLN A 454 -0.66 14.85 13.98
CA GLN A 454 -1.24 13.53 13.72
C GLN A 454 -1.32 12.62 14.95
N ILE A 455 -0.44 12.81 15.93
CA ILE A 455 -0.33 11.93 17.10
C ILE A 455 -0.34 12.78 18.37
N ILE A 456 -1.26 12.49 19.28
CA ILE A 456 -1.33 13.16 20.58
C ILE A 456 -0.50 12.40 21.64
N ALA A 457 -0.34 12.98 22.83
CA ALA A 457 0.55 12.46 23.88
C ALA A 457 0.28 10.99 24.27
N SER A 458 -0.97 10.52 24.16
CA SER A 458 -1.32 9.12 24.45
C SER A 458 -0.86 8.13 23.37
N GLY A 459 -0.49 8.61 22.18
CA GLY A 459 -0.28 7.79 20.98
C GLY A 459 -1.52 7.67 20.09
N GLU A 460 -2.67 8.17 20.54
CA GLU A 460 -3.87 8.23 19.71
C GLU A 460 -3.66 9.13 18.48
N GLN A 461 -4.34 8.80 17.38
CA GLN A 461 -4.32 9.50 16.11
C GLN A 461 -5.71 10.12 15.87
N PRO A 462 -5.98 11.37 16.30
CA PRO A 462 -7.35 11.91 16.36
C PRO A 462 -8.08 11.96 15.02
N PHE A 463 -7.36 12.26 13.94
CA PHE A 463 -7.94 12.30 12.59
C PHE A 463 -8.42 10.92 12.11
N GLU A 464 -7.78 9.86 12.60
CA GLU A 464 -8.08 8.48 12.22
C GLU A 464 -9.09 7.83 13.18
N ALA A 465 -9.05 8.22 14.46
CA ALA A 465 -10.00 7.81 15.48
C ALA A 465 -11.44 8.29 15.18
N ALA A 466 -11.58 9.42 14.48
CA ALA A 466 -12.88 9.99 14.09
C ALA A 466 -13.59 9.22 12.95
N ARG A 467 -12.95 8.21 12.37
CA ARG A 467 -13.45 7.48 11.20
C ARG A 467 -14.34 6.32 11.61
N THR A 468 -15.20 5.86 10.69
CA THR A 468 -16.08 4.70 10.96
C THR A 468 -15.36 3.35 11.03
N ARG A 469 -14.08 3.31 10.64
CA ARG A 469 -13.17 2.15 10.72
C ARG A 469 -11.85 2.58 11.39
N PRO A 470 -11.90 2.95 12.68
CA PRO A 470 -10.82 3.69 13.30
C PRO A 470 -9.57 2.84 13.57
N PHE A 471 -9.68 1.52 13.77
CA PHE A 471 -8.49 0.66 13.91
C PHE A 471 -7.74 0.55 12.58
N HIS A 472 -8.47 0.33 11.47
CA HIS A 472 -7.91 0.32 10.13
C HIS A 472 -7.20 1.62 9.78
N TYR A 473 -7.84 2.78 10.00
CA TYR A 473 -7.22 4.06 9.66
C TYR A 473 -6.00 4.40 10.51
N ARG A 474 -5.94 3.95 11.77
CA ARG A 474 -4.72 4.05 12.59
C ARG A 474 -3.57 3.23 11.99
N CYS A 475 -3.84 1.99 11.55
CA CYS A 475 -2.84 1.16 10.88
C CYS A 475 -2.43 1.78 9.54
N PHE A 476 -3.40 2.25 8.75
CA PHE A 476 -3.18 2.85 7.45
C PHE A 476 -2.35 4.14 7.51
N ASN A 477 -2.52 4.97 8.54
CA ASN A 477 -1.63 6.12 8.74
C ASN A 477 -0.26 5.69 9.29
N LEU A 478 -0.20 4.73 10.22
CA LEU A 478 1.07 4.18 10.73
C LEU A 478 1.94 3.62 9.61
N GLU A 479 1.34 2.96 8.63
CA GLU A 479 1.99 2.51 7.40
C GLU A 479 2.73 3.66 6.70
N ALA A 480 2.03 4.76 6.44
CA ALA A 480 2.61 5.91 5.75
C ALA A 480 3.69 6.61 6.59
N LEU A 481 3.47 6.76 7.90
CA LEU A 481 4.43 7.34 8.83
C LEU A 481 5.73 6.55 8.89
N ILE A 482 5.61 5.23 8.98
CA ILE A 482 6.74 4.31 8.99
C ILE A 482 7.51 4.35 7.68
N ALA A 483 6.81 4.37 6.54
CA ALA A 483 7.45 4.47 5.24
C ALA A 483 8.25 5.78 5.08
N ASN A 484 7.67 6.91 5.48
CA ASN A 484 8.37 8.20 5.52
C ASN A 484 9.61 8.16 6.43
N ALA A 485 9.52 7.53 7.61
CA ALA A 485 10.65 7.39 8.53
C ALA A 485 11.75 6.45 7.99
N LYS A 486 11.38 5.38 7.27
CA LYS A 486 12.33 4.48 6.60
C LYS A 486 13.05 5.16 5.43
N MET A 487 12.34 5.94 4.61
CA MET A 487 12.98 6.76 3.57
C MET A 487 13.89 7.81 4.19
N ALA A 488 13.46 8.47 5.27
CA ALA A 488 14.29 9.40 6.03
C ALA A 488 15.58 8.73 6.54
N ASP A 489 15.48 7.53 7.09
CA ASP A 489 16.63 6.76 7.58
C ASP A 489 17.64 6.46 6.45
N ASN A 490 17.15 6.10 5.26
CA ASN A 490 17.95 5.93 4.05
C ASN A 490 18.60 7.24 3.56
N LEU A 491 18.00 8.39 3.88
CA LEU A 491 18.54 9.72 3.63
C LEU A 491 19.44 10.24 4.76
N ALA A 492 19.83 9.35 5.70
CA ALA A 492 20.60 9.66 6.90
C ALA A 492 19.93 10.69 7.84
N LEU A 493 18.59 10.73 7.86
CA LEU A 493 17.79 11.53 8.77
C LEU A 493 17.15 10.65 9.84
N ASN A 494 17.42 10.95 11.12
CA ASN A 494 16.74 10.29 12.23
C ASN A 494 15.37 10.91 12.48
N MET A 495 14.36 10.43 11.75
CA MET A 495 12.96 10.82 11.96
C MET A 495 12.18 9.84 12.85
N TRP A 496 12.77 8.72 13.24
CA TRP A 496 12.22 7.85 14.29
C TRP A 496 12.11 8.58 15.64
N SER A 497 13.08 9.44 15.95
CA SER A 497 13.06 10.24 17.17
C SER A 497 12.26 11.55 17.06
N ALA A 498 11.62 11.82 15.90
CA ALA A 498 10.80 13.02 15.74
C ALA A 498 9.57 12.98 16.65
N ARG A 499 9.17 14.15 17.15
CA ARG A 499 8.06 14.30 18.10
C ARG A 499 7.03 15.27 17.55
N THR A 500 5.76 14.94 17.76
CA THR A 500 4.64 15.83 17.47
C THR A 500 4.57 17.01 18.44
N ASP A 501 3.66 17.96 18.23
CA ASP A 501 3.41 19.08 19.15
C ASP A 501 3.01 18.60 20.57
N LYS A 502 2.57 17.35 20.67
CA LYS A 502 2.20 16.70 21.93
C LYS A 502 3.26 15.75 22.46
N GLY A 503 4.47 15.80 21.90
CA GLY A 503 5.62 15.02 22.36
C GLY A 503 5.61 13.54 21.97
N ALA A 504 4.65 13.09 21.16
CA ALA A 504 4.48 11.69 20.78
C ALA A 504 5.35 11.31 19.56
N THR A 505 5.75 10.04 19.47
CA THR A 505 6.52 9.49 18.35
C THR A 505 5.71 8.44 17.60
N ILE A 506 6.24 7.93 16.49
CA ILE A 506 5.67 6.76 15.80
C ILE A 506 5.59 5.55 16.74
N GLN A 507 6.59 5.36 17.62
CA GLN A 507 6.54 4.32 18.65
C GLN A 507 5.36 4.51 19.61
N THR A 508 5.10 5.74 20.06
CA THR A 508 3.95 6.04 20.93
C THR A 508 2.64 5.62 20.27
N ALA A 509 2.48 5.88 18.97
CA ALA A 509 1.28 5.50 18.23
C ALA A 509 1.10 3.98 18.05
N VAL A 510 2.17 3.25 17.76
CA VAL A 510 2.13 1.78 17.70
C VAL A 510 1.84 1.18 19.07
N ASP A 511 2.51 1.67 20.11
CA ASP A 511 2.28 1.23 21.49
C ASP A 511 0.82 1.43 21.90
N PHE A 512 0.21 2.57 21.55
CA PHE A 512 -1.20 2.83 21.79
C PHE A 512 -2.09 1.84 21.03
N ALA A 513 -1.88 1.67 19.71
CA ALA A 513 -2.69 0.78 18.88
C ALA A 513 -2.65 -0.68 19.36
N MET A 514 -1.52 -1.15 19.91
CA MET A 514 -1.38 -2.50 20.48
C MET A 514 -2.30 -2.75 21.69
N THR A 515 -2.78 -1.70 22.36
CA THR A 515 -3.66 -1.80 23.54
C THR A 515 -5.16 -1.83 23.20
N LEU A 516 -5.51 -1.52 21.95
CA LEU A 516 -6.89 -1.39 21.53
C LEU A 516 -7.53 -2.75 21.22
N ASP A 517 -8.82 -2.86 21.52
CA ASP A 517 -9.69 -3.88 20.93
C ASP A 517 -10.08 -3.41 19.52
N PRO A 518 -9.74 -4.16 18.45
CA PRO A 518 -10.11 -3.82 17.08
C PRO A 518 -11.61 -4.00 16.80
N GLY A 519 -12.37 -4.63 17.70
CA GLY A 519 -13.76 -5.01 17.45
C GLY A 519 -13.86 -5.97 16.27
N ASP A 520 -14.66 -5.60 15.26
CA ASP A 520 -14.83 -6.38 14.02
C ASP A 520 -13.74 -6.08 12.97
N GLU A 521 -12.77 -5.20 13.26
CA GLU A 521 -11.66 -4.87 12.34
C GLU A 521 -10.50 -5.88 12.44
N ASP A 522 -9.64 -5.89 11.42
CA ASP A 522 -8.54 -6.86 11.32
C ASP A 522 -7.31 -6.41 12.11
N VAL A 523 -7.07 -7.05 13.26
CA VAL A 523 -5.89 -6.81 14.11
C VAL A 523 -4.56 -7.06 13.39
N THR A 524 -4.55 -7.92 12.37
CA THR A 524 -3.32 -8.33 11.69
C THR A 524 -2.70 -7.22 10.85
N GLU A 525 -3.47 -6.17 10.53
CA GLU A 525 -2.97 -4.95 9.89
C GLU A 525 -1.88 -4.27 10.73
N LEU A 526 -1.91 -4.39 12.07
CA LEU A 526 -0.95 -3.74 12.95
C LEU A 526 0.40 -4.48 13.03
N ALA A 527 0.44 -5.77 12.70
CA ALA A 527 1.61 -6.62 12.86
C ALA A 527 2.89 -6.13 12.15
N PRO A 528 2.88 -5.74 10.86
CA PRO A 528 4.08 -5.18 10.22
C PRO A 528 4.60 -3.94 10.95
N HIS A 529 3.72 -3.09 11.48
CA HIS A 529 4.10 -1.86 12.17
C HIS A 529 4.77 -2.14 13.53
N VAL A 530 4.24 -3.13 14.27
CA VAL A 530 4.86 -3.61 15.51
C VAL A 530 6.26 -4.16 15.25
N ALA A 531 6.44 -4.94 14.17
CA ALA A 531 7.74 -5.47 13.79
C ALA A 531 8.75 -4.35 13.44
N VAL A 532 8.32 -3.33 12.69
CA VAL A 532 9.17 -2.16 12.40
C VAL A 532 9.58 -1.44 13.68
N VAL A 533 8.63 -1.15 14.57
CA VAL A 533 8.93 -0.42 15.81
C VAL A 533 9.84 -1.23 16.72
N ALA A 534 9.66 -2.54 16.81
CA ALA A 534 10.58 -3.42 17.54
C ALA A 534 12.01 -3.31 17.01
N ALA A 535 12.19 -3.25 15.69
CA ALA A 535 13.50 -3.15 15.07
C ALA A 535 14.12 -1.74 15.17
N ALA A 536 13.31 -0.69 14.99
CA ALA A 536 13.77 0.69 15.00
C ALA A 536 14.06 1.20 16.43
N TYR A 537 13.25 0.81 17.42
CA TYR A 537 13.35 1.31 18.80
C TYR A 537 13.91 0.29 19.79
N GLY A 538 14.00 -0.99 19.41
CA GLY A 538 14.40 -2.09 20.27
C GLY A 538 13.24 -2.67 21.07
N ASP A 539 13.46 -3.85 21.66
CA ASP A 539 12.46 -4.55 22.49
C ASP A 539 13.05 -5.09 23.80
N PRO A 540 13.60 -4.22 24.68
CA PRO A 540 14.30 -4.67 25.90
C PRO A 540 13.38 -5.45 26.86
N SER A 541 12.08 -5.15 26.87
CA SER A 541 11.10 -5.86 27.71
C SER A 541 10.47 -7.08 27.03
N GLY A 542 10.78 -7.36 25.76
CA GLY A 542 10.12 -8.40 24.96
C GLY A 542 8.63 -8.14 24.66
N LYS A 543 8.15 -6.90 24.76
CA LYS A 543 6.72 -6.56 24.62
C LYS A 543 6.23 -6.75 23.19
N TYR A 544 7.04 -6.35 22.21
CA TYR A 544 6.69 -6.47 20.79
C TYR A 544 6.80 -7.92 20.35
N ALA A 545 7.86 -8.62 20.77
CA ALA A 545 8.05 -10.04 20.50
C ALA A 545 6.90 -10.89 21.04
N ARG A 546 6.43 -10.64 22.27
CA ARG A 546 5.26 -11.33 22.83
C ARG A 546 3.98 -11.02 22.05
N TRP A 547 3.76 -9.76 21.66
CA TRP A 547 2.58 -9.39 20.88
C TRP A 547 2.56 -10.07 19.50
N LEU A 548 3.70 -10.10 18.80
CA LEU A 548 3.85 -10.75 17.49
C LEU A 548 3.81 -12.28 17.55
N ALA A 549 4.21 -12.89 18.68
CA ALA A 549 4.13 -14.34 18.88
C ALA A 549 2.69 -14.85 18.98
N ASN A 550 1.73 -13.98 19.31
CA ASN A 550 0.32 -14.32 19.26
C ASN A 550 -0.15 -14.42 17.80
N ALA A 551 -0.50 -15.63 17.37
CA ALA A 551 -0.94 -15.90 15.99
C ALA A 551 -2.22 -15.13 15.61
N LYS A 552 -3.08 -14.79 16.58
CA LYS A 552 -4.25 -13.94 16.32
C LYS A 552 -3.84 -12.53 15.91
N ASN A 553 -2.78 -12.00 16.52
CA ASN A 553 -2.28 -10.65 16.27
C ASN A 553 -1.47 -10.59 14.98
N SER A 554 -0.64 -11.60 14.70
CA SER A 554 0.26 -11.57 13.54
C SER A 554 -0.36 -12.12 12.25
N GLY A 555 -1.40 -12.96 12.35
CA GLY A 555 -1.95 -13.70 11.21
C GLY A 555 -0.93 -14.61 10.52
N ASP A 556 0.22 -14.88 11.15
CA ASP A 556 1.38 -15.54 10.54
C ASP A 556 1.92 -16.72 11.34
N PRO A 557 1.13 -17.80 11.47
CA PRO A 557 1.54 -18.99 12.21
C PRO A 557 2.74 -19.70 11.56
N GLU A 558 2.88 -19.60 10.24
CA GLU A 558 3.92 -20.27 9.44
C GLU A 558 5.18 -19.41 9.23
N ARG A 559 5.25 -18.23 9.85
CA ARG A 559 6.40 -17.30 9.74
C ARG A 559 6.73 -16.90 8.29
N LYS A 560 5.73 -16.83 7.43
CA LYS A 560 5.83 -16.50 5.99
C LYS A 560 5.84 -15.00 5.72
N ALA A 561 5.53 -14.17 6.71
CA ALA A 561 5.37 -12.74 6.45
C ALA A 561 6.70 -12.06 6.09
N ALA A 562 6.73 -11.38 4.93
CA ALA A 562 7.93 -10.76 4.37
C ALA A 562 8.56 -9.71 5.30
N TRP A 563 7.75 -9.04 6.12
CA TRP A 563 8.25 -8.07 7.11
C TRP A 563 9.24 -8.69 8.12
N ARG A 564 9.27 -10.02 8.30
CA ARG A 564 10.30 -10.72 9.09
C ARG A 564 11.70 -10.65 8.49
N VAL A 565 11.79 -10.32 7.19
CA VAL A 565 13.07 -10.12 6.49
C VAL A 565 13.45 -8.64 6.55
N PHE A 566 12.53 -7.74 6.24
CA PHE A 566 12.86 -6.32 6.03
C PHE A 566 12.90 -5.49 7.31
N ASN A 567 12.26 -5.97 8.38
CA ASN A 567 12.24 -5.29 9.68
C ASN A 567 13.23 -5.94 10.64
N ASP A 568 14.44 -6.19 10.16
CA ASP A 568 15.57 -6.58 10.98
C ASP A 568 16.28 -5.32 11.52
N PRO A 569 16.80 -5.32 12.76
CA PRO A 569 17.57 -4.17 13.28
C PRO A 569 18.76 -3.76 12.39
N LEU A 570 19.30 -4.68 11.59
CA LEU A 570 20.35 -4.40 10.61
C LEU A 570 19.90 -3.56 9.41
N ALA A 571 18.58 -3.44 9.18
CA ALA A 571 18.01 -2.64 8.11
C ALA A 571 17.92 -1.14 8.42
N PHE A 572 18.15 -0.73 9.68
CA PHE A 572 18.03 0.65 10.14
C PHE A 572 19.40 1.24 10.54
N TYR A 573 19.69 2.46 10.07
CA TYR A 573 20.98 3.14 10.20
C TYR A 573 21.00 4.21 11.29
N SER A 574 19.96 5.04 11.33
CA SER A 574 19.86 6.23 12.19
C SER A 574 18.83 6.06 13.31
N SER A 575 18.40 4.83 13.60
CA SER A 575 17.31 4.54 14.54
C SER A 575 17.74 4.58 16.02
N PRO A 576 16.79 4.75 16.96
CA PRO A 576 17.04 4.71 18.39
C PRO A 576 17.73 3.43 18.87
N ALA A 577 17.37 2.26 18.33
CA ALA A 577 18.00 0.98 18.64
C ALA A 577 19.51 0.94 18.32
N ARG A 578 19.99 1.83 17.44
CA ARG A 578 21.42 2.01 17.11
C ARG A 578 22.14 2.99 18.03
N GLY A 579 21.48 3.48 19.08
CA GLY A 579 22.00 4.49 20.00
C GLY A 579 21.82 5.93 19.51
N ASN A 580 21.14 6.15 18.39
CA ASN A 580 20.83 7.48 17.90
C ASN A 580 19.46 7.96 18.42
N ASN A 581 19.49 8.61 19.58
CA ASN A 581 18.27 9.09 20.26
C ASN A 581 17.93 10.56 19.96
N LYS A 582 18.76 11.26 19.16
CA LYS A 582 18.52 12.65 18.82
C LYS A 582 17.94 12.73 17.42
N SER A 583 16.79 13.37 17.29
CA SER A 583 16.28 13.70 15.97
C SER A 583 17.27 14.60 15.24
N SER A 584 17.39 14.41 13.92
CA SER A 584 18.15 15.30 13.05
C SER A 584 17.55 16.72 12.96
N GLN A 585 16.33 16.93 13.48
CA GLN A 585 15.68 18.23 13.55
C GLN A 585 15.50 18.69 14.99
N LYS A 586 15.73 19.98 15.23
CA LYS A 586 15.26 20.68 16.44
C LYS A 586 13.90 21.28 16.09
N PHE A 587 12.83 20.66 16.58
CA PHE A 587 11.50 21.24 16.54
C PHE A 587 11.45 22.29 17.65
N GLY A 588 11.51 23.55 17.25
CA GLY A 588 11.53 24.72 18.14
C GLY A 588 10.13 25.19 18.49
#